data_AF-A0A848DD86-F1
#
_entry.id   AF-A0A848DD86-F1
#
_cell.length_a   1.000
_cell.length_b   1.000
_cell.length_c   1.000
_cell.angle_alpha   90.00
_cell.angle_beta   90.00
_cell.angle_gamma   90.00
#
_symmetry.space_group_name_H-M   'P 1'
#
loop_
_entity.id
_entity.type
_entity.pdbx_description
1 polymer ?
#
loop_
_entity_poly.entity_id
_entity_poly.type
_entity_poly.pdbx_seq_one_letter_code
_entity_poly.pdbx_strand_id
1 'polypeptide(L)'
;MTSRAGTPRRGPDTPPLRRWSRAELALAGLLFALSATAWSLTHRLAMPEMSAGILTGAHPMDGTPMDGAMRPGAAGAGLFLATWVVMMAAMMLPSIAPFTVGMTRLMRAGGAGWAGTAALTTGYFIVWTGFGLVAYVVVLGFEALAGGPAEPAARVGAAVLLAAGLYQFTPLKRVCLRHCRSPALLVLQHGQEAVRSRFGAFRAGIGHGGYCLGCCWALMAVLLAAGVMSLIWMGAIAAVVAVEKVNRYGETISRVFGGLLALIAVVVLVEPSVVAVLS
;
A
#
# COMPACT_ATOMS: atom_id res chain seq x y z
N MET A 1 -4.51 20.80 -63.50
CA MET A 1 -4.83 20.97 -62.07
C MET A 1 -5.53 19.71 -61.58
N THR A 2 -4.81 18.78 -60.94
CA THR A 2 -5.42 17.62 -60.28
C THR A 2 -4.79 17.51 -58.88
N SER A 3 -5.57 17.95 -57.89
CA SER A 3 -5.21 17.91 -56.47
C SER A 3 -5.20 16.46 -55.98
N ARG A 4 -4.03 15.94 -55.57
CA ARG A 4 -3.93 14.68 -54.82
C ARG A 4 -4.29 14.95 -53.36
N ALA A 5 -5.47 14.51 -52.95
CA ALA A 5 -5.85 14.43 -51.55
C ALA A 5 -4.88 13.50 -50.80
N GLY A 6 -4.08 14.07 -49.90
CA GLY A 6 -3.22 13.31 -48.99
C GLY A 6 -4.06 12.57 -47.96
N THR A 7 -3.89 11.25 -47.90
CA THR A 7 -4.43 10.41 -46.81
C THR A 7 -3.91 10.91 -45.46
N PRO A 8 -4.78 11.10 -44.44
CA PRO A 8 -4.33 11.51 -43.11
C PRO A 8 -3.44 10.41 -42.51
N ARG A 9 -2.22 10.78 -42.10
CA ARG A 9 -1.32 9.89 -41.36
C ARG A 9 -2.01 9.46 -40.07
N ARG A 10 -2.33 8.17 -39.95
CA ARG A 10 -2.71 7.57 -38.66
C ARG A 10 -1.58 7.87 -37.66
N GLY A 11 -1.90 8.58 -36.58
CA GLY A 11 -1.01 8.72 -35.44
C GLY A 11 -0.70 7.33 -34.84
N PRO A 12 0.37 7.19 -34.05
CA PRO A 12 0.72 5.91 -33.44
C PRO A 12 -0.48 5.37 -32.67
N ASP A 13 -0.94 4.18 -33.09
CA ASP A 13 -2.04 3.47 -32.47
C ASP A 13 -1.77 3.31 -30.97
N THR A 14 -2.46 4.10 -30.13
CA THR A 14 -2.41 3.90 -28.70
C THR A 14 -3.03 2.53 -28.41
N PRO A 15 -2.28 1.55 -27.88
CA PRO A 15 -2.83 0.24 -27.62
C PRO A 15 -4.05 0.40 -26.68
N PRO A 16 -5.14 -0.34 -26.91
CA PRO A 16 -6.37 -0.18 -26.15
C PRO A 16 -6.10 -0.38 -24.66
N LEU A 17 -6.78 0.41 -23.82
CA LEU A 17 -6.77 0.28 -22.35
C LEU A 17 -6.94 -1.20 -22.00
N ARG A 18 -5.84 -1.79 -21.52
CA ARG A 18 -5.66 -3.24 -21.37
C ARG A 18 -6.78 -3.82 -20.50
N ARG A 19 -7.73 -4.52 -21.10
CA ARG A 19 -8.69 -5.35 -20.35
C ARG A 19 -7.86 -6.46 -19.69
N TRP A 20 -8.02 -6.62 -18.38
CA TRP A 20 -7.33 -7.67 -17.64
C TRP A 20 -7.67 -9.02 -18.25
N SER A 21 -6.67 -9.83 -18.55
CA SER A 21 -6.90 -11.19 -18.99
C SER A 21 -7.54 -12.00 -17.86
N ARG A 22 -8.33 -13.03 -18.19
CA ARG A 22 -8.94 -13.93 -17.18
C ARG A 22 -7.89 -14.52 -16.23
N ALA A 23 -6.67 -14.77 -16.72
CA ALA A 23 -5.55 -15.24 -15.92
C ALA A 23 -5.04 -14.19 -14.91
N GLU A 24 -5.05 -12.91 -15.25
CA GLU A 24 -4.66 -11.83 -14.33
C GLU A 24 -5.72 -11.61 -13.25
N LEU A 25 -7.00 -11.74 -13.60
CA LEU A 25 -8.10 -11.73 -12.63
C LEU A 25 -8.04 -12.94 -11.70
N ALA A 26 -7.78 -14.14 -12.24
CA ALA A 26 -7.62 -15.35 -11.46
C ALA A 26 -6.40 -15.30 -10.53
N LEU A 27 -5.26 -14.77 -11.00
CA LEU A 27 -4.06 -14.58 -10.19
C LEU A 27 -4.30 -13.54 -9.09
N ALA A 28 -4.95 -12.42 -9.40
CA ALA A 28 -5.31 -11.43 -8.39
C ALA A 28 -6.26 -12.03 -7.34
N GLY A 29 -7.30 -12.74 -7.78
CA GLY A 29 -8.24 -13.45 -6.90
C GLY A 29 -7.53 -14.49 -6.02
N LEU A 30 -6.60 -15.27 -6.58
CA LEU A 30 -5.79 -16.23 -5.83
C LEU A 30 -4.87 -15.54 -4.82
N LEU A 31 -4.23 -14.44 -5.19
CA LEU A 31 -3.39 -13.67 -4.27
C LEU A 31 -4.23 -13.06 -3.14
N PHE A 32 -5.42 -12.54 -3.43
CA PHE A 32 -6.36 -12.06 -2.42
C PHE A 32 -6.83 -13.19 -1.50
N ALA A 33 -7.15 -14.36 -2.06
CA ALA A 33 -7.56 -15.52 -1.29
C ALA A 33 -6.43 -16.00 -0.37
N LEU A 34 -5.22 -16.22 -0.91
CA LEU A 34 -4.04 -16.61 -0.12
C LEU A 34 -3.70 -15.58 0.96
N SER A 35 -3.86 -14.29 0.67
CA SER A 35 -3.70 -13.21 1.65
C SER A 35 -4.72 -13.33 2.78
N ALA A 36 -6.00 -13.52 2.44
CA ALA A 36 -7.05 -13.72 3.44
C ALA A 36 -6.83 -15.00 4.27
N THR A 37 -6.32 -16.09 3.67
CA THR A 37 -6.00 -17.32 4.41
C THR A 37 -4.81 -17.14 5.33
N ALA A 38 -3.72 -16.54 4.84
CA ALA A 38 -2.54 -16.23 5.63
C ALA A 38 -2.90 -15.34 6.83
N TRP A 39 -3.77 -14.36 6.62
CA TRP A 39 -4.25 -13.46 7.66
C TRP A 39 -5.19 -14.11 8.68
N SER A 40 -6.12 -14.96 8.22
CA SER A 40 -6.95 -15.76 9.13
C SER A 40 -6.07 -16.64 10.03
N LEU A 41 -5.01 -17.22 9.46
CA LEU A 41 -4.02 -17.96 10.22
C LEU A 41 -3.22 -17.07 11.17
N THR A 42 -2.75 -15.89 10.74
CA THR A 42 -2.03 -14.95 11.62
C THR A 42 -2.91 -14.48 12.77
N HIS A 43 -4.16 -14.10 12.53
CA HIS A 43 -5.10 -13.72 13.60
C HIS A 43 -5.37 -14.87 14.57
N ARG A 44 -5.44 -16.11 14.08
CA ARG A 44 -5.66 -17.30 14.91
C ARG A 44 -4.42 -17.76 15.66
N LEU A 45 -3.22 -17.47 15.15
CA LEU A 45 -1.94 -18.00 15.66
C LEU A 45 -1.07 -16.93 16.35
N ALA A 46 -1.33 -15.65 16.13
CA ALA A 46 -0.50 -14.54 16.56
C ALA A 46 -1.33 -13.33 17.02
N MET A 47 -1.29 -13.08 18.33
CA MET A 47 -1.34 -11.75 18.96
C MET A 47 -2.66 -10.95 18.82
N PRO A 48 -3.75 -11.36 19.48
CA PRO A 48 -4.97 -10.55 19.62
C PRO A 48 -4.71 -9.12 20.16
N GLU A 49 -3.63 -8.92 20.91
CA GLU A 49 -3.21 -7.63 21.50
C GLU A 49 -2.77 -6.56 20.48
N MET A 50 -2.33 -6.93 19.26
CA MET A 50 -1.88 -5.97 18.23
C MET A 50 -3.04 -5.42 17.36
N SER A 51 -4.28 -5.79 17.67
CA SER A 51 -5.47 -5.45 16.89
C SER A 51 -6.03 -4.06 17.21
N ALA A 52 -5.67 -3.47 18.36
CA ALA A 52 -6.19 -2.19 18.83
C ALA A 52 -5.26 -1.03 18.43
N GLY A 53 -5.77 -0.08 17.64
CA GLY A 53 -5.08 1.17 17.33
C GLY A 53 -5.62 2.36 18.12
N ILE A 54 -4.90 3.48 18.06
CA ILE A 54 -5.29 4.74 18.70
C ILE A 54 -6.64 5.29 18.22
N LEU A 55 -7.10 4.91 17.02
CA LEU A 55 -8.40 5.28 16.44
C LEU A 55 -9.54 4.31 16.76
N THR A 56 -9.25 3.09 17.21
CA THR A 56 -10.27 2.06 17.50
C THR A 56 -10.39 1.78 19.00
N GLY A 57 -9.72 2.57 19.83
CA GLY A 57 -9.72 2.41 21.28
C GLY A 57 -8.92 1.19 21.74
N ALA A 58 -7.81 1.44 22.43
CA ALA A 58 -7.22 0.43 23.31
C ALA A 58 -7.82 0.66 24.71
N HIS A 59 -8.69 -0.23 25.15
CA HIS A 59 -8.92 -0.42 26.58
C HIS A 59 -8.33 -1.78 26.94
N PRO A 60 -7.30 -1.84 27.80
CA PRO A 60 -6.89 -3.11 28.38
C PRO A 60 -8.10 -3.67 29.12
N MET A 61 -8.68 -4.73 28.60
CA MET A 61 -9.53 -5.59 29.41
C MET A 61 -8.59 -6.34 30.35
N ASP A 62 -8.70 -6.03 31.63
CA ASP A 62 -8.19 -6.83 32.74
C ASP A 62 -6.67 -6.96 32.91
N GLY A 63 -5.95 -5.84 33.11
CA GLY A 63 -4.68 -5.83 33.87
C GLY A 63 -3.60 -6.83 33.46
N THR A 64 -3.71 -7.43 32.28
CA THR A 64 -2.78 -8.38 31.73
C THR A 64 -1.56 -7.57 31.32
N PRO A 65 -0.39 -7.85 31.89
CA PRO A 65 0.81 -7.21 31.41
C PRO A 65 0.95 -7.54 29.91
N MET A 66 1.19 -6.49 29.11
CA MET A 66 1.47 -6.55 27.67
C MET A 66 2.84 -7.23 27.44
N ASP A 67 2.99 -8.46 27.93
CA ASP A 67 4.24 -9.22 27.90
C ASP A 67 4.56 -9.77 26.50
N GLY A 68 3.63 -9.61 25.55
CA GLY A 68 3.71 -10.23 24.23
C GLY A 68 3.95 -9.29 23.04
N ALA A 69 3.33 -8.11 22.97
CA ALA A 69 3.06 -7.50 21.66
C ALA A 69 4.27 -6.86 20.97
N MET A 70 5.17 -6.18 21.69
CA MET A 70 6.35 -5.55 21.07
C MET A 70 7.42 -5.27 22.13
N ARG A 71 8.31 -6.21 22.43
CA ARG A 71 9.47 -5.91 23.31
C ARG A 71 10.36 -4.88 22.59
N PRO A 72 10.60 -3.68 23.15
CA PRO A 72 11.52 -2.73 22.56
C PRO A 72 12.90 -3.38 22.39
N GLY A 73 13.44 -3.37 21.17
CA GLY A 73 14.73 -3.98 20.84
C GLY A 73 14.72 -4.73 19.51
N ALA A 74 15.88 -5.28 19.16
CA ALA A 74 16.11 -5.91 17.85
C ALA A 74 15.18 -7.11 17.58
N ALA A 75 14.83 -7.89 18.60
CA ALA A 75 13.94 -9.03 18.46
C ALA A 75 12.49 -8.63 18.13
N GLY A 76 11.95 -7.61 18.82
CA GLY A 76 10.63 -7.06 18.53
C GLY A 76 10.58 -6.43 17.13
N ALA A 77 11.58 -5.63 16.79
CA ALA A 77 11.70 -5.05 15.45
C ALA A 77 11.79 -6.14 14.35
N GLY A 78 12.56 -7.21 14.59
CA GLY A 78 12.67 -8.33 13.65
C GLY A 78 11.34 -9.03 13.38
N LEU A 79 10.59 -9.34 14.45
CA LEU A 79 9.26 -9.95 14.33
C LEU A 79 8.26 -9.02 13.64
N PHE A 80 8.25 -7.72 14.02
CA PHE A 80 7.42 -6.72 13.36
C PHE A 80 7.69 -6.66 11.87
N LEU A 81 8.96 -6.53 11.48
CA LEU A 81 9.35 -6.43 10.07
C LEU A 81 8.98 -7.68 9.27
N ALA A 82 9.12 -8.87 9.86
CA ALA A 82 8.71 -10.11 9.22
C ALA A 82 7.20 -10.10 8.91
N THR A 83 6.38 -9.80 9.91
CA THR A 83 4.91 -9.72 9.76
C THR A 83 4.50 -8.59 8.81
N TRP A 84 5.15 -7.43 8.94
CA TRP A 84 4.95 -6.25 8.09
C TRP A 84 5.21 -6.55 6.62
N VAL A 85 6.34 -7.20 6.29
CA VAL A 85 6.66 -7.53 4.90
C VAL A 85 5.64 -8.51 4.32
N VAL A 86 5.20 -9.51 5.10
CA VAL A 86 4.14 -10.44 4.68
C VAL A 86 2.83 -9.69 4.42
N MET A 87 2.43 -8.80 5.33
CA MET A 87 1.23 -7.96 5.17
C MET A 87 1.33 -7.06 3.93
N MET A 88 2.47 -6.40 3.73
CA MET A 88 2.69 -5.54 2.56
C MET A 88 2.72 -6.34 1.27
N ALA A 89 3.26 -7.56 1.29
CA ALA A 89 3.19 -8.45 0.14
C ALA A 89 1.73 -8.78 -0.20
N ALA A 90 0.94 -9.17 0.80
CA ALA A 90 -0.47 -9.47 0.65
C ALA A 90 -1.28 -8.29 0.07
N MET A 91 -1.12 -7.10 0.63
CA MET A 91 -1.91 -5.94 0.22
C MET A 91 -1.45 -5.30 -1.07
N MET A 92 -0.12 -5.21 -1.28
CA MET A 92 0.43 -4.37 -2.33
C MET A 92 0.73 -5.14 -3.62
N LEU A 93 1.09 -6.43 -3.57
CA LEU A 93 1.35 -7.23 -4.78
C LEU A 93 0.14 -7.29 -5.72
N PRO A 94 -1.12 -7.47 -5.25
CA PRO A 94 -2.28 -7.43 -6.13
C PRO A 94 -2.41 -6.10 -6.86
N SER A 95 -2.09 -4.99 -6.17
CA SER A 95 -2.22 -3.63 -6.71
C SER A 95 -1.18 -3.29 -7.80
N ILE A 96 -0.09 -4.05 -7.89
CA ILE A 96 0.98 -3.87 -8.88
C ILE A 96 1.07 -5.04 -9.88
N ALA A 97 0.10 -5.96 -9.86
CA ALA A 97 0.11 -7.16 -10.68
C ALA A 97 0.29 -6.90 -12.19
N PRO A 98 -0.35 -5.88 -12.82
CA PRO A 98 -0.14 -5.60 -14.24
C PRO A 98 1.32 -5.24 -14.58
N PHE A 99 1.99 -4.53 -13.67
CA PHE A 99 3.39 -4.14 -13.82
C PHE A 99 4.31 -5.35 -13.66
N THR A 100 4.16 -6.13 -12.59
CA THR A 100 5.01 -7.29 -12.34
C THR A 100 4.85 -8.36 -13.42
N VAL A 101 3.62 -8.63 -13.88
CA VAL A 101 3.36 -9.55 -15.01
C VAL A 101 3.96 -9.03 -16.31
N GLY A 102 3.87 -7.72 -16.60
CA GLY A 102 4.50 -7.12 -17.78
C GLY A 102 6.03 -7.26 -17.78
N MET A 103 6.66 -6.88 -16.66
CA MET A 103 8.10 -6.95 -16.49
C MET A 103 8.63 -8.38 -16.50
N THR A 104 7.94 -9.32 -15.83
CA THR A 104 8.33 -10.75 -15.84
C THR A 104 8.29 -11.35 -17.24
N ARG A 105 7.28 -11.01 -18.06
CA ARG A 105 7.22 -11.45 -19.46
C ARG A 105 8.39 -10.88 -20.27
N LEU A 106 8.69 -9.60 -20.10
CA LEU A 106 9.80 -8.95 -20.79
C LEU A 106 11.15 -9.57 -20.39
N MET A 107 11.39 -9.76 -19.09
CA MET A 107 12.61 -10.38 -18.57
C MET A 107 12.77 -11.84 -19.00
N ARG A 108 11.67 -12.59 -19.13
CA ARG A 108 11.69 -13.95 -19.69
C ARG A 108 12.06 -13.95 -21.17
N ALA A 109 11.48 -13.05 -21.96
CA ALA A 109 11.78 -12.92 -23.38
C ALA A 109 13.25 -12.50 -23.62
N GLY A 110 13.81 -11.68 -22.73
CA GLY A 110 15.19 -11.20 -22.81
C GLY A 110 16.22 -12.03 -22.04
N GLY A 111 15.91 -13.25 -21.60
CA GLY A 111 16.88 -14.18 -21.00
C GLY A 111 17.19 -13.97 -19.51
N ALA A 112 16.72 -12.90 -18.86
CA ALA A 112 16.88 -12.67 -17.42
C ALA A 112 16.05 -13.64 -16.54
N GLY A 113 14.96 -14.19 -17.10
CA GLY A 113 14.18 -15.28 -16.50
C GLY A 113 13.64 -15.00 -15.09
N TRP A 114 13.62 -16.04 -14.24
CA TRP A 114 13.18 -15.95 -12.84
C TRP A 114 14.12 -15.09 -11.98
N ALA A 115 15.42 -15.06 -12.28
CA ALA A 115 16.39 -14.29 -11.50
C ALA A 115 16.14 -12.77 -11.59
N GLY A 116 15.76 -12.27 -12.78
CA GLY A 116 15.36 -10.86 -12.93
C GLY A 116 14.07 -10.52 -12.16
N THR A 117 13.10 -11.44 -12.17
CA THR A 117 11.85 -11.30 -11.40
C THR A 117 12.11 -11.24 -9.89
N ALA A 118 12.98 -12.11 -9.40
CA ALA A 118 13.39 -12.11 -8.00
C ALA A 118 14.07 -10.79 -7.63
N ALA A 119 15.06 -10.35 -8.43
CA ALA A 119 15.77 -9.10 -8.19
C ALA A 119 14.82 -7.87 -8.16
N LEU A 120 13.88 -7.78 -9.10
CA LEU A 120 12.86 -6.73 -9.12
C LEU A 120 12.00 -6.75 -7.85
N THR A 121 11.51 -7.93 -7.47
CA THR A 121 10.67 -8.09 -6.28
C THR A 121 11.44 -7.76 -5.00
N THR A 122 12.71 -8.15 -4.91
CA THR A 122 13.59 -7.81 -3.79
C THR A 122 13.79 -6.30 -3.68
N GLY A 123 14.07 -5.60 -4.79
CA GLY A 123 14.22 -4.14 -4.76
C GLY A 123 12.95 -3.42 -4.31
N TYR A 124 11.79 -3.92 -4.71
CA TYR A 124 10.50 -3.42 -4.26
C TYR A 124 10.29 -3.58 -2.75
N PHE A 125 10.56 -4.78 -2.21
CA PHE A 125 10.36 -5.03 -0.78
C PHE A 125 11.39 -4.36 0.11
N ILE A 126 12.60 -4.08 -0.37
CA ILE A 126 13.58 -3.28 0.40
C ILE A 126 13.01 -1.90 0.77
N VAL A 127 12.29 -1.24 -0.16
CA VAL A 127 11.64 0.04 0.12
C VAL A 127 10.58 -0.12 1.21
N TRP A 128 9.77 -1.18 1.14
CA TRP A 128 8.74 -1.48 2.14
C TRP A 128 9.30 -1.87 3.50
N THR A 129 10.42 -2.61 3.54
CA THR A 129 11.13 -2.93 4.77
C THR A 129 11.69 -1.68 5.41
N GLY A 130 12.29 -0.78 4.62
CA GLY A 130 12.77 0.53 5.11
C GLY A 130 11.63 1.37 5.70
N PHE A 131 10.48 1.41 5.04
CA PHE A 131 9.29 2.07 5.60
C PHE A 131 8.74 1.35 6.84
N GLY A 132 8.86 0.02 6.91
CA GLY A 132 8.50 -0.78 8.08
C GLY A 132 9.27 -0.40 9.34
N LEU A 133 10.55 0.00 9.21
CA LEU A 133 11.32 0.52 10.35
C LEU A 133 10.72 1.82 10.89
N VAL A 134 10.28 2.71 10.01
CA VAL A 134 9.58 3.94 10.41
C VAL A 134 8.24 3.61 11.05
N ALA A 135 7.48 2.69 10.46
CA ALA A 135 6.21 2.23 10.98
C ALA A 135 6.34 1.63 12.38
N TYR A 136 7.38 0.83 12.64
CA TYR A 136 7.66 0.26 13.96
C TYR A 136 7.80 1.35 15.04
N VAL A 137 8.59 2.40 14.77
CA VAL A 137 8.77 3.51 15.71
C VAL A 137 7.46 4.29 15.92
N VAL A 138 6.68 4.49 14.85
CA VAL A 138 5.37 5.15 14.94
C VAL A 138 4.39 4.35 15.78
N VAL A 139 4.35 3.02 15.61
CA VAL A 139 3.48 2.13 16.38
C VAL A 139 3.83 2.17 17.87
N LEU A 140 5.13 2.11 18.23
CA LEU A 140 5.56 2.28 19.62
C LEU A 140 5.09 3.62 20.23
N GLY A 141 5.11 4.70 19.43
CA GLY A 141 4.58 6.00 19.86
C GLY A 141 3.06 6.00 20.06
N PHE A 142 2.31 5.35 19.16
CA PHE A 142 0.87 5.21 19.30
C PHE A 142 0.47 4.35 20.50
N GLU A 143 1.18 3.26 20.77
CA GLU A 143 0.97 2.42 21.94
C GLU A 143 1.20 3.20 23.24
N ALA A 144 2.28 3.98 23.31
CA ALA A 144 2.58 4.83 24.47
C ALA A 144 1.49 5.88 24.72
N LEU A 145 0.92 6.47 23.65
CA LEU A 145 -0.18 7.43 23.76
C LEU A 145 -1.50 6.75 24.14
N ALA A 146 -1.76 5.55 23.64
CA ALA A 146 -2.97 4.79 23.92
C ALA A 146 -3.04 4.32 25.40
N GLY A 147 -1.89 4.09 26.05
CA GLY A 147 -1.82 3.84 27.49
C GLY A 147 -2.00 5.09 28.38
N GLY A 148 -2.11 6.28 27.78
CA GLY A 148 -2.29 7.56 28.47
C GLY A 148 -3.74 8.06 28.46
N PRO A 149 -3.97 9.36 28.68
CA PRO A 149 -5.31 9.95 28.61
C PRO A 149 -5.91 9.82 27.20
N ALA A 150 -7.20 9.50 27.11
CA ALA A 150 -7.89 9.24 25.84
C ALA A 150 -7.94 10.46 24.88
N GLU A 151 -7.95 11.68 25.42
CA GLU A 151 -8.11 12.89 24.61
C GLU A 151 -6.87 13.22 23.74
N PRO A 152 -5.62 13.24 24.25
CA PRO A 152 -4.41 13.30 23.44
C PRO A 152 -4.35 12.22 22.35
N ALA A 153 -4.74 10.99 22.68
CA ALA A 153 -4.75 9.87 21.75
C ALA A 153 -5.72 10.11 20.58
N ALA A 154 -6.95 10.52 20.87
CA ALA A 154 -7.95 10.88 19.87
C ALA A 154 -7.50 12.03 18.96
N ARG A 155 -6.88 13.08 19.53
CA ARG A 155 -6.34 14.22 18.76
C ARG A 155 -5.24 13.80 17.80
N VAL A 156 -4.34 12.91 18.22
CA VAL A 156 -3.28 12.36 17.36
C VAL A 156 -3.88 11.52 16.23
N GLY A 157 -4.86 10.66 16.54
CA GLY A 157 -5.60 9.91 15.53
C GLY A 157 -6.28 10.82 14.49
N ALA A 158 -6.95 11.88 14.94
CA ALA A 158 -7.56 12.86 14.05
C ALA A 158 -6.52 13.62 13.20
N ALA A 159 -5.37 13.96 13.77
CA ALA A 159 -4.28 14.58 13.02
C ALA A 159 -3.75 13.65 11.92
N VAL A 160 -3.63 12.35 12.18
CA VAL A 160 -3.26 11.34 11.17
C VAL A 160 -4.30 11.28 10.05
N LEU A 161 -5.58 11.20 10.40
CA LEU A 161 -6.69 11.20 9.43
C LEU A 161 -6.70 12.46 8.57
N LEU A 162 -6.52 13.64 9.19
CA LEU A 162 -6.49 14.91 8.48
C LEU A 162 -5.28 14.99 7.55
N ALA A 163 -4.09 14.66 8.03
CA ALA A 163 -2.87 14.64 7.22
C ALA A 163 -3.01 13.68 6.03
N ALA A 164 -3.58 12.49 6.25
CA ALA A 164 -3.84 11.54 5.18
C ALA A 164 -4.88 12.05 4.19
N GLY A 165 -5.96 12.67 4.68
CA GLY A 165 -6.98 13.32 3.86
C GLY A 165 -6.40 14.43 2.99
N LEU A 166 -5.56 15.31 3.53
CA LEU A 166 -4.89 16.36 2.79
C LEU A 166 -3.87 15.80 1.78
N TYR A 167 -3.14 14.76 2.17
CA TYR A 167 -2.17 14.10 1.29
C TYR A 167 -2.80 13.60 -0.01
N GLN A 168 -4.05 13.14 0.06
CA GLN A 168 -4.81 12.67 -1.10
C GLN A 168 -4.96 13.72 -2.22
N PHE A 169 -4.94 15.01 -1.88
CA PHE A 169 -5.08 16.09 -2.86
C PHE A 169 -3.74 16.56 -3.45
N THR A 170 -2.61 16.11 -2.89
CA THR A 170 -1.29 16.65 -3.21
C THR A 170 -0.82 16.33 -4.63
N PRO A 171 -0.02 17.21 -5.26
CA PRO A 171 0.64 16.92 -6.53
C PRO A 171 1.54 15.68 -6.45
N LEU A 172 2.21 15.46 -5.31
CA LEU A 172 3.08 14.32 -5.10
C LEU A 172 2.31 13.00 -5.22
N LYS A 173 1.19 12.84 -4.51
CA LYS A 173 0.34 11.64 -4.64
C LYS A 173 -0.06 11.42 -6.09
N ARG A 174 -0.51 12.47 -6.80
CA ARG A 174 -0.95 12.36 -8.21
C ARG A 174 0.18 11.88 -9.11
N VAL A 175 1.39 12.41 -8.94
CA VAL A 175 2.57 11.97 -9.71
C VAL A 175 2.89 10.51 -9.42
N CYS A 176 2.99 10.13 -8.14
CA CYS A 176 3.27 8.75 -7.74
C CYS A 176 2.21 7.77 -8.26
N LEU A 177 0.93 8.10 -8.10
CA LEU A 177 -0.19 7.28 -8.55
C LEU A 177 -0.17 7.10 -10.07
N ARG A 178 0.11 8.14 -10.85
CA ARG A 178 0.24 8.02 -12.32
C ARG A 178 1.36 7.05 -12.73
N HIS A 179 2.49 7.08 -12.03
CA HIS A 179 3.58 6.13 -12.29
C HIS A 179 3.17 4.70 -11.92
N CYS A 180 2.56 4.49 -10.75
CA CYS A 180 2.05 3.17 -10.34
C CYS A 180 1.02 2.60 -11.33
N ARG A 181 0.23 3.45 -11.98
CA ARG A 181 -0.83 3.07 -12.93
C ARG A 181 -0.35 2.86 -14.37
N SER A 182 0.90 3.22 -14.70
CA SER A 182 1.40 3.26 -16.07
C SER A 182 2.42 2.15 -16.33
N PRO A 183 1.99 0.88 -16.52
CA PRO A 183 2.90 -0.23 -16.75
C PRO A 183 3.74 -0.02 -18.02
N ALA A 184 3.18 0.58 -19.08
CA ALA A 184 3.90 0.86 -20.32
C ALA A 184 5.02 1.91 -20.13
N LEU A 185 4.77 2.98 -19.38
CA LEU A 185 5.77 4.03 -19.14
C LEU A 185 6.97 3.48 -18.36
N LEU A 186 6.70 2.67 -17.32
CA LEU A 186 7.74 2.04 -16.52
C LEU A 186 8.53 0.99 -17.31
N VAL A 187 7.86 0.18 -18.14
CA VAL A 187 8.51 -0.78 -19.05
C VAL A 187 9.38 -0.07 -20.09
N LEU A 188 8.92 1.05 -20.65
CA LEU A 188 9.72 1.82 -21.61
C LEU A 188 10.94 2.48 -20.95
N GLN A 189 10.77 3.01 -19.73
CA GLN A 189 11.85 3.69 -19.00
C GLN A 189 12.87 2.72 -18.41
N HIS A 190 12.43 1.60 -17.84
CA HIS A 190 13.29 0.70 -17.05
C HIS A 190 13.43 -0.71 -17.63
N GLY A 191 12.65 -1.06 -18.65
CA GLY A 191 12.60 -2.41 -19.21
C GLY A 191 13.92 -2.86 -19.83
N GLN A 192 14.63 -1.95 -20.52
CA GLN A 192 15.93 -2.26 -21.12
C GLN A 192 16.98 -2.58 -20.06
N GLU A 193 17.06 -1.77 -19.00
CA GLU A 193 17.98 -2.01 -17.88
C GLU A 193 17.63 -3.28 -17.11
N ALA A 194 16.33 -3.51 -16.87
CA ALA A 194 15.83 -4.68 -16.16
C ALA A 194 16.07 -6.00 -16.91
N VAL A 195 16.01 -5.98 -18.24
CA VAL A 195 16.34 -7.13 -19.07
C VAL A 195 17.85 -7.37 -19.12
N ARG A 196 18.65 -6.30 -19.21
CA ARG A 196 20.10 -6.40 -19.40
C ARG A 196 20.83 -6.97 -18.20
N SER A 197 20.34 -6.74 -16.97
CA SER A 197 21.02 -7.22 -15.76
C SER A 197 20.09 -7.39 -14.56
N ARG A 198 20.49 -8.28 -13.63
CA ARG A 198 19.82 -8.45 -12.33
C ARG A 198 19.82 -7.14 -11.51
N PHE A 199 20.91 -6.38 -11.59
CA PHE A 199 21.01 -5.10 -10.89
C PHE A 199 20.07 -4.05 -11.48
N GLY A 200 19.89 -4.01 -12.80
CA GLY A 200 18.88 -3.15 -13.44
C GLY A 200 17.46 -3.52 -13.02
N ALA A 201 17.16 -4.83 -12.92
CA ALA A 201 15.85 -5.29 -12.45
C ALA A 201 15.61 -4.89 -10.99
N PHE A 202 16.63 -5.01 -10.14
CA PHE A 202 16.61 -4.56 -8.76
C PHE A 202 16.37 -3.04 -8.62
N ARG A 203 17.07 -2.22 -9.41
CA ARG A 203 16.87 -0.76 -9.44
C ARG A 203 15.46 -0.39 -9.91
N ALA A 204 14.93 -1.08 -10.91
CA ALA A 204 13.56 -0.91 -11.36
C ALA A 204 12.55 -1.25 -10.24
N GLY A 205 12.85 -2.29 -9.45
CA GLY A 205 12.12 -2.65 -8.24
C GLY A 205 12.11 -1.53 -7.19
N ILE A 206 13.27 -0.95 -6.86
CA ILE A 206 13.39 0.19 -5.93
C ILE A 206 12.59 1.40 -6.44
N GLY A 207 12.75 1.76 -7.72
CA GLY A 207 12.02 2.88 -8.31
C GLY A 207 10.51 2.70 -8.22
N HIS A 208 10.00 1.51 -8.57
CA HIS A 208 8.58 1.20 -8.45
C HIS A 208 8.10 1.16 -6.99
N GLY A 209 8.92 0.61 -6.09
CA GLY A 209 8.68 0.61 -4.65
C GLY A 209 8.52 2.03 -4.10
N GLY A 210 9.39 2.95 -4.51
CA GLY A 210 9.33 4.37 -4.11
C GLY A 210 8.05 5.07 -4.59
N TYR A 211 7.65 4.88 -5.84
CA TYR A 211 6.37 5.41 -6.34
C TYR A 211 5.17 4.79 -5.63
N CYS A 212 5.22 3.47 -5.38
CA CYS A 212 4.16 2.75 -4.67
C CYS A 212 4.00 3.28 -3.25
N LEU A 213 5.10 3.40 -2.51
CA LEU A 213 5.09 3.99 -1.17
C LEU A 213 4.59 5.44 -1.23
N GLY A 214 5.10 6.26 -2.16
CA GLY A 214 4.65 7.64 -2.33
C GLY A 214 3.14 7.76 -2.56
N CYS A 215 2.49 6.85 -3.29
CA CYS A 215 1.05 6.98 -3.52
C CYS A 215 0.17 6.57 -2.33
N CYS A 216 0.64 5.70 -1.42
CA CYS A 216 -0.20 5.12 -0.37
C CYS A 216 0.34 5.24 1.07
N TRP A 217 1.53 5.80 1.32
CA TRP A 217 2.10 5.88 2.68
C TRP A 217 1.16 6.54 3.68
N ALA A 218 0.41 7.57 3.26
CA ALA A 218 -0.50 8.28 4.16
C ALA A 218 -1.71 7.40 4.54
N LEU A 219 -2.19 6.55 3.63
CA LEU A 219 -3.20 5.54 3.94
C LEU A 219 -2.63 4.43 4.83
N MET A 220 -1.33 4.11 4.69
CA MET A 220 -0.66 3.20 5.61
C MET A 220 -0.58 3.82 7.01
N ALA A 221 -0.33 5.13 7.14
CA ALA A 221 -0.34 5.81 8.44
C ALA A 221 -1.72 5.72 9.12
N VAL A 222 -2.81 5.84 8.35
CA VAL A 222 -4.18 5.59 8.86
C VAL A 222 -4.34 4.15 9.34
N LEU A 223 -3.84 3.17 8.58
CA LEU A 223 -3.85 1.77 9.01
C LEU A 223 -3.08 1.56 10.32
N LEU A 224 -1.92 2.21 10.48
CA LEU A 224 -1.15 2.16 11.72
C LEU A 224 -1.94 2.73 12.91
N ALA A 225 -2.59 3.88 12.71
CA ALA A 225 -3.41 4.53 13.73
C ALA A 225 -4.70 3.75 14.05
N ALA A 226 -5.28 3.07 13.07
CA ALA A 226 -6.48 2.25 13.23
C ALA A 226 -6.21 0.85 13.79
N GLY A 227 -4.96 0.45 13.91
CA GLY A 227 -4.56 -0.86 14.38
C GLY A 227 -4.00 -1.67 13.23
N VAL A 228 -2.68 -1.90 13.28
CA VAL A 228 -1.93 -2.57 12.21
C VAL A 228 -2.54 -3.93 11.89
N MET A 229 -3.07 -4.65 12.89
CA MET A 229 -3.60 -6.01 12.73
C MET A 229 -5.12 -6.11 12.54
N SER A 230 -5.84 -4.98 12.45
CA SER A 230 -7.28 -5.04 12.17
C SER A 230 -7.55 -5.47 10.72
N LEU A 231 -8.10 -6.67 10.56
CA LEU A 231 -8.41 -7.26 9.25
C LEU A 231 -9.38 -6.39 8.44
N ILE A 232 -10.30 -5.71 9.12
CA ILE A 232 -11.28 -4.81 8.50
C ILE A 232 -10.55 -3.60 7.91
N TRP A 233 -9.69 -2.95 8.69
CA TRP A 233 -8.93 -1.77 8.23
C TRP A 233 -7.91 -2.13 7.16
N MET A 234 -7.20 -3.26 7.30
CA MET A 234 -6.31 -3.75 6.25
C MET A 234 -7.08 -4.00 4.95
N GLY A 235 -8.19 -4.74 5.02
CA GLY A 235 -9.02 -5.04 3.85
C GLY A 235 -9.55 -3.77 3.18
N ALA A 236 -10.06 -2.83 3.98
CA ALA A 236 -10.56 -1.55 3.49
C ALA A 236 -9.45 -0.73 2.81
N ILE A 237 -8.30 -0.55 3.47
CA ILE A 237 -7.18 0.22 2.91
C ILE A 237 -6.59 -0.45 1.67
N ALA A 238 -6.44 -1.79 1.68
CA ALA A 238 -6.00 -2.54 0.51
C ALA A 238 -6.96 -2.37 -0.67
N ALA A 239 -8.27 -2.45 -0.43
CA ALA A 239 -9.29 -2.25 -1.45
C ALA A 239 -9.22 -0.84 -2.03
N VAL A 240 -9.10 0.18 -1.19
CA VAL A 240 -8.97 1.58 -1.64
C VAL A 240 -7.72 1.77 -2.49
N VAL A 241 -6.57 1.30 -2.00
CA VAL A 241 -5.29 1.40 -2.75
C VAL A 241 -5.37 0.65 -4.08
N ALA A 242 -5.97 -0.54 -4.10
CA ALA A 242 -6.14 -1.31 -5.32
C ALA A 242 -7.08 -0.59 -6.31
N VAL A 243 -8.20 -0.05 -5.84
CA VAL A 243 -9.15 0.68 -6.67
C VAL A 243 -8.51 1.97 -7.22
N GLU A 244 -7.76 2.71 -6.41
CA GLU A 244 -7.01 3.90 -6.86
C GLU A 244 -6.00 3.54 -7.97
N LYS A 245 -5.33 2.39 -7.87
CA LYS A 245 -4.29 1.94 -8.82
C LYS A 245 -4.84 1.23 -10.06
N VAL A 246 -6.03 0.66 -10.01
CA VAL A 246 -6.56 -0.13 -11.14
C VAL A 246 -7.64 0.62 -11.91
N ASN A 247 -8.45 1.44 -11.24
CA ASN A 247 -9.59 2.10 -11.88
C ASN A 247 -9.16 3.30 -12.74
N ARG A 248 -9.79 3.51 -13.90
CA ARG A 248 -9.60 4.70 -14.76
C ARG A 248 -9.79 6.01 -14.00
N TYR A 249 -10.70 6.04 -13.01
CA TYR A 249 -11.02 7.21 -12.19
C TYR A 249 -10.22 7.29 -10.87
N GLY A 250 -9.09 6.58 -10.76
CA GLY A 250 -8.34 6.48 -9.51
C GLY A 250 -7.98 7.82 -8.83
N GLU A 251 -7.71 8.88 -9.61
CA GLU A 251 -7.44 10.21 -9.04
C GLU A 251 -8.70 10.85 -8.41
N THR A 252 -9.87 10.68 -9.03
CA THR A 252 -11.14 11.15 -8.47
C THR A 252 -11.48 10.37 -7.20
N ILE A 253 -11.31 9.05 -7.22
CA ILE A 253 -11.56 8.19 -6.06
C ILE A 253 -10.65 8.58 -4.90
N SER A 254 -9.37 8.81 -5.18
CA SER A 254 -8.38 9.30 -4.20
C SER A 254 -8.83 10.61 -3.54
N ARG A 255 -9.33 11.58 -4.32
CA ARG A 255 -9.85 12.86 -3.79
C ARG A 255 -11.12 12.68 -2.96
N VAL A 256 -12.06 11.82 -3.39
CA VAL A 256 -13.27 11.52 -2.61
C VAL A 256 -12.88 10.89 -1.27
N PHE A 257 -12.00 9.90 -1.28
CA PHE A 257 -11.48 9.29 -0.06
C PHE A 257 -10.75 10.30 0.83
N GLY A 258 -9.97 11.20 0.23
CA GLY A 258 -9.32 12.29 0.96
C GLY A 258 -10.31 13.21 1.66
N GLY A 259 -11.40 13.58 0.99
CA GLY A 259 -12.48 14.36 1.57
C GLY A 259 -13.17 13.64 2.73
N LEU A 260 -13.42 12.33 2.58
CA LEU A 260 -14.00 11.50 3.64
C LEU A 260 -13.08 11.43 4.87
N LEU A 261 -11.77 11.18 4.68
CA LEU A 261 -10.81 11.14 5.79
C LEU A 261 -10.71 12.49 6.50
N ALA A 262 -10.66 13.59 5.75
CA ALA A 262 -10.64 14.93 6.33
C ALA A 262 -11.93 15.25 7.09
N LEU A 263 -13.09 14.84 6.57
CA LEU A 263 -14.38 15.00 7.25
C LEU A 263 -14.42 14.22 8.56
N ILE A 264 -14.02 12.95 8.55
CA ILE A 264 -13.95 12.12 9.76
C ILE A 264 -12.99 12.75 10.78
N ALA A 265 -11.85 13.27 10.33
CA ALA A 265 -10.91 13.96 11.22
C ALA A 265 -11.53 15.18 11.90
N VAL A 266 -12.28 16.01 11.16
CA VAL A 266 -12.96 17.19 11.72
C VAL A 266 -14.04 16.76 12.72
N VAL A 267 -14.82 15.73 12.40
CA VAL A 267 -15.84 15.18 13.32
C VAL A 267 -15.19 14.70 14.62
N VAL A 268 -14.10 13.93 14.55
CA VAL A 268 -13.37 13.45 15.74
C VAL A 268 -12.78 14.61 16.57
N LEU A 269 -12.33 15.70 15.93
CA LEU A 269 -11.83 16.88 16.64
C LEU A 269 -12.92 17.67 17.37
N VAL A 270 -14.12 17.74 16.78
CA VAL A 270 -15.26 18.45 17.36
C VAL A 270 -15.95 17.63 18.44
N GLU A 271 -16.05 16.32 18.22
CA GLU A 271 -16.76 15.40 19.11
C GLU A 271 -15.92 14.13 19.36
N PRO A 272 -14.94 14.20 20.30
CA PRO A 272 -14.02 13.09 20.56
C PRO A 272 -14.70 11.80 21.01
N SER A 273 -15.93 11.88 21.55
CA SER A 273 -16.77 10.74 21.91
C SER A 273 -17.17 9.86 20.72
N VAL A 274 -17.10 10.36 19.49
CA VAL A 274 -17.39 9.57 18.27
C VAL A 274 -16.34 8.46 18.04
N VAL A 275 -15.13 8.59 18.59
CA VAL A 275 -14.10 7.54 18.51
C VAL A 275 -14.56 6.23 19.17
N ALA A 276 -15.39 6.31 20.23
CA ALA A 276 -15.98 5.15 20.90
C ALA A 276 -17.06 4.43 20.06
N VAL A 277 -17.48 4.99 18.93
CA VAL A 277 -18.41 4.36 17.97
C VAL A 277 -17.67 3.68 16.82
N LEU A 278 -16.40 4.05 16.59
CA LEU A 278 -15.53 3.47 15.57
C LEU A 278 -14.71 2.27 16.09
N SER A 279 -14.71 2.06 17.40
CA SER A 279 -14.14 0.92 18.13
C SER A 279 -15.02 -0.32 18.06
#